data_AF-A0AAD8SFN4-F1
#
_entry.id   AF-A0AAD8SFN4-F1
#
_cell.length_a   1.000
_cell.length_b   1.000
_cell.length_c   1.000
_cell.angle_alpha   90.00
_cell.angle_beta   90.00
_cell.angle_gamma   90.00
#
_symmetry.space_group_name_H-M   'P 1'
#
loop_
_entity.id
_entity.type
_entity.pdbx_description
1 polymer ?
#
loop_
_entity_poly.entity_id
_entity_poly.type
_entity_poly.pdbx_seq_one_letter_code
_entity_poly.pdbx_strand_id
1 'polypeptide(L)'
;MLHLLRRGNGIRNLVASACPSKKRRPCPLSCACRTPESCRADTITLDSLEEVEIESFTGADDQMEFLRQLVFICRAPQLASVKITACPHSPLNNDVQEKIHVFCFIH
;
A
#
# COMPACT_ATOMS: atom_id res chain seq x y z
N MET A 1 -0.72 -1.51 9.29
CA MET A 1 -1.83 -2.08 8.49
C MET A 1 -1.45 -3.37 7.74
N LEU A 2 -0.17 -3.61 7.47
CA LEU A 2 0.29 -4.75 6.67
C LEU A 2 0.14 -6.11 7.37
N HIS A 3 -0.02 -6.14 8.69
CA HIS A 3 -0.27 -7.36 9.45
C HIS A 3 -1.49 -8.17 8.94
N LEU A 4 -2.45 -7.53 8.25
CA LEU A 4 -3.57 -8.20 7.61
C LEU A 4 -3.12 -9.09 6.44
N LEU A 5 -2.10 -8.65 5.69
CA LEU A 5 -1.52 -9.40 4.57
C LEU A 5 -0.79 -10.66 5.07
N ARG A 6 -0.29 -10.66 6.31
CA ARG A 6 0.29 -11.85 6.96
C ARG A 6 -0.68 -13.03 7.06
N ARG A 7 -1.99 -12.77 7.07
CA ARG A 7 -3.01 -13.82 7.18
C ARG A 7 -3.39 -14.42 5.82
N GLY A 8 -2.95 -13.81 4.72
CA GLY A 8 -3.33 -14.16 3.36
C GLY A 8 -2.13 -14.53 2.49
N ASN A 9 -1.39 -15.57 2.86
CA ASN A 9 -0.21 -16.02 2.10
C ASN A 9 -0.50 -16.46 0.65
N GLY A 10 -1.76 -16.70 0.31
CA GLY A 10 -2.20 -17.07 -1.06
C GLY A 10 -2.83 -15.92 -1.85
N ILE A 11 -2.75 -14.68 -1.36
CA ILE A 11 -3.27 -13.52 -2.09
C ILE A 11 -2.37 -13.28 -3.30
N ARG A 12 -2.95 -13.39 -4.49
CA ARG A 12 -2.29 -13.10 -5.77
C ARG A 12 -2.46 -11.65 -6.17
N ASN A 13 -3.67 -11.11 -5.98
CA ASN A 13 -4.04 -9.78 -6.40
C ASN A 13 -4.52 -8.96 -5.20
N LEU A 14 -3.79 -7.89 -4.87
CA LEU A 14 -4.13 -7.00 -3.77
C LEU A 14 -4.68 -5.68 -4.32
N VAL A 15 -5.96 -5.40 -4.05
CA VAL A 15 -6.59 -4.12 -4.41
C VAL A 15 -6.75 -3.26 -3.16
N ALA A 16 -6.08 -2.10 -3.13
CA ALA A 16 -6.16 -1.12 -2.07
C ALA A 16 -6.83 0.16 -2.57
N SER A 17 -8.09 0.39 -2.19
CA SER A 17 -8.78 1.64 -2.50
C SER A 17 -8.52 2.68 -1.42
N ALA A 18 -7.89 3.78 -1.81
CA ALA A 18 -7.44 4.83 -0.90
C ALA A 18 -8.29 6.12 -0.99
N CYS A 19 -9.48 6.02 -1.57
CA CYS A 19 -10.39 7.14 -1.73
C CYS A 19 -10.87 7.64 -0.35
N PRO A 20 -10.67 8.92 0.03
CA PRO A 20 -11.17 9.48 1.28
C PRO A 20 -12.69 9.63 1.18
N SER A 21 -13.40 8.53 1.39
CA SER A 21 -14.84 8.60 1.61
C SER A 21 -15.07 9.43 2.87
N LYS A 22 -15.77 10.56 2.77
CA LYS A 22 -16.14 11.48 3.88
C LYS A 22 -16.83 10.79 5.08
N LYS A 23 -17.10 9.49 5.00
CA LYS A 23 -17.73 8.65 6.01
C LYS A 23 -16.77 7.75 6.80
N ARG A 24 -15.50 7.61 6.40
CA ARG A 24 -14.54 6.79 7.16
C ARG A 24 -13.89 7.64 8.25
N ARG A 25 -14.41 7.52 9.47
CA ARG A 25 -13.73 8.06 10.65
C ARG A 25 -12.38 7.36 10.78
N PRO A 26 -11.28 8.09 11.02
CA PRO A 26 -10.02 7.46 11.35
C PRO A 26 -10.23 6.52 12.54
N CYS A 27 -9.52 5.39 12.55
CA CYS A 27 -9.56 4.48 13.70
C CYS A 27 -9.20 5.26 14.97
N PRO A 28 -9.91 5.04 16.09
CA PRO A 28 -9.56 5.67 17.36
C PRO A 28 -8.10 5.36 17.72
N LEU A 29 -7.46 6.23 18.50
CA LEU A 29 -6.05 6.06 18.91
C LEU A 29 -5.81 4.74 19.66
N SER A 30 -6.84 4.18 20.31
CA SER A 30 -6.82 2.89 20.98
C SER A 30 -6.95 1.68 20.07
N CYS A 31 -7.12 1.87 18.76
CA CYS A 31 -7.29 0.78 17.83
C CYS A 31 -5.97 0.03 17.64
N ALA A 32 -6.00 -1.31 17.75
CA ALA A 32 -4.86 -2.18 17.50
C ALA A 32 -4.25 -1.96 16.10
N CYS A 33 -5.01 -1.43 15.14
CA CYS A 33 -4.49 -1.07 13.82
C CYS A 33 -3.43 0.04 13.85
N ARG A 34 -3.41 0.89 14.88
CA ARG A 34 -2.45 2.00 15.09
C ARG A 34 -1.28 1.62 15.99
N THR A 35 -1.24 0.40 16.55
CA THR A 35 -0.09 0.01 17.37
C THR A 35 1.15 -0.14 16.47
N PRO A 36 2.35 0.20 16.97
CA PRO A 36 3.59 0.04 16.21
C PRO A 36 3.80 -1.42 15.77
N GLU A 37 3.30 -2.40 16.52
CA GLU A 37 3.30 -3.82 16.14
C GLU A 37 2.43 -4.12 14.91
N SER A 38 1.31 -3.41 14.71
CA SER A 38 0.49 -3.50 13.49
C SER A 38 1.19 -2.93 12.25
N CYS A 39 2.21 -2.09 12.46
CA CYS A 39 3.06 -1.49 11.42
C CYS A 39 4.40 -2.23 11.26
N ARG A 40 4.77 -3.14 12.17
CA ARG A 40 5.94 -4.00 12.01
C ARG A 40 5.68 -5.01 10.89
N ALA A 41 6.18 -4.70 9.70
CA ALA A 41 6.15 -5.58 8.54
C ALA A 41 7.42 -6.44 8.38
N ASP A 42 8.32 -6.41 9.37
CA ASP A 42 9.67 -7.01 9.40
C ASP A 42 9.77 -8.49 8.97
N THR A 43 8.65 -9.19 8.79
CA THR A 43 8.60 -10.62 8.42
C THR A 43 7.36 -10.98 7.60
N ILE A 44 6.86 -10.08 6.74
CA ILE A 44 5.72 -10.40 5.86
C ILE A 44 6.23 -10.86 4.50
N THR A 45 6.13 -12.17 4.25
CA THR A 45 6.39 -12.78 2.94
C THR A 45 5.08 -12.95 2.20
N LEU A 46 4.94 -12.26 1.07
CA LEU A 46 3.80 -12.33 0.16
C LEU A 46 4.20 -13.17 -1.05
N ASP A 47 4.49 -14.45 -0.79
CA ASP A 47 5.10 -15.37 -1.76
C ASP A 47 4.22 -15.62 -2.99
N SER A 48 2.89 -15.52 -2.84
CA SER A 48 1.95 -15.70 -3.94
C SER A 48 1.49 -14.39 -4.57
N LEU A 49 1.96 -13.23 -4.10
CA LEU A 49 1.47 -11.94 -4.57
C LEU A 49 2.09 -11.60 -5.91
N GLU A 50 1.24 -11.51 -6.93
CA GLU A 50 1.58 -11.30 -8.33
C GLU A 50 1.28 -9.86 -8.76
N GLU A 51 0.16 -9.30 -8.30
CA GLU A 51 -0.32 -7.98 -8.72
C GLU A 51 -0.81 -7.14 -7.53
N VAL A 52 -0.46 -5.86 -7.55
CA VAL A 52 -0.96 -4.86 -6.61
C VAL A 52 -1.63 -3.75 -7.38
N GLU A 53 -2.88 -3.47 -7.06
CA GLU A 53 -3.61 -2.31 -7.57
C GLU A 53 -3.91 -1.35 -6.43
N ILE A 54 -3.49 -0.09 -6.57
CA ILE A 54 -3.84 0.99 -5.65
C ILE A 54 -4.73 1.97 -6.38
N GLU A 55 -5.99 2.02 -5.96
CA GLU A 55 -6.99 2.89 -6.54
C GLU A 55 -7.14 4.18 -5.74
N SER A 56 -7.50 5.26 -6.44
CA SER A 56 -7.73 6.56 -5.81
C SER A 56 -6.51 7.09 -5.04
N PHE A 57 -5.34 6.90 -5.63
CA PHE A 57 -4.08 7.38 -5.05
C PHE A 57 -4.03 8.91 -5.08
N THR A 58 -3.69 9.50 -3.95
CA THR A 58 -3.58 10.96 -3.75
C THR A 58 -2.16 11.39 -3.44
N GLY A 59 -1.25 10.45 -3.14
CA GLY A 59 0.10 10.78 -2.68
C GLY A 59 0.17 11.21 -1.21
N ALA A 60 -0.89 10.98 -0.44
CA ALA A 60 -0.87 11.20 1.00
C ALA A 60 0.23 10.37 1.65
N ASP A 61 0.83 10.89 2.74
CA ASP A 61 1.98 10.28 3.41
C ASP A 61 1.70 8.83 3.81
N ASP A 62 0.52 8.54 4.37
CA ASP A 62 0.07 7.18 4.70
C ASP A 62 0.04 6.23 3.48
N GLN A 63 -0.34 6.72 2.30
CA GLN A 63 -0.38 5.91 1.07
C GLN A 63 1.03 5.66 0.53
N MET A 64 1.90 6.66 0.64
CA MET A 64 3.31 6.57 0.25
C MET A 64 4.07 5.62 1.18
N GLU A 65 3.79 5.66 2.49
CA GLU A 65 4.33 4.72 3.47
C GLU A 65 3.86 3.29 3.17
N PHE A 66 2.59 3.10 2.83
CA PHE A 66 2.06 1.80 2.43
C PHE A 66 2.80 1.23 1.20
N LEU A 67 2.99 2.05 0.16
CA LEU A 67 3.76 1.67 -1.04
C LEU A 67 5.21 1.31 -0.69
N ARG A 68 5.90 2.15 0.08
CA ARG A 68 7.27 1.88 0.53
C ARG A 68 7.36 0.55 1.26
N GLN A 69 6.43 0.29 2.17
CA GLN A 69 6.45 -0.94 2.94
C GLN A 69 6.16 -2.16 2.06
N LEU A 70 5.25 -2.06 1.09
CA LEU A 70 4.93 -3.16 0.20
C LEU A 70 6.08 -3.51 -0.75
N VAL A 71 6.78 -2.50 -1.29
CA VAL A 71 7.89 -2.68 -2.24
C VAL A 71 9.19 -3.04 -1.53
N PHE A 72 9.50 -2.36 -0.42
CA PHE A 72 10.82 -2.45 0.22
C PHE A 72 10.84 -3.41 1.41
N ILE A 73 9.72 -3.58 2.13
CA ILE A 73 9.69 -4.32 3.40
C ILE A 73 9.01 -5.69 3.24
N CYS A 74 7.96 -5.80 2.43
CA CYS A 74 7.36 -7.09 2.12
C CYS A 74 8.23 -7.85 1.11
N ARG A 75 8.58 -9.11 1.43
CA ARG A 75 9.16 -10.02 0.43
C ARG A 75 8.05 -10.53 -0.48
N ALA A 76 7.90 -9.97 -1.66
CA ALA A 76 6.95 -10.40 -2.68
C ALA A 76 7.72 -10.87 -3.93
N PRO A 77 8.34 -12.07 -3.90
CA PRO A 77 9.21 -12.54 -4.99
C PRO A 77 8.47 -12.76 -6.33
N GLN A 78 7.15 -12.92 -6.29
CA GLN A 78 6.32 -13.11 -7.48
C GLN A 78 5.66 -11.81 -7.95
N LEU A 79 5.92 -10.68 -7.30
CA LEU A 79 5.27 -9.42 -7.63
C LEU A 79 5.72 -8.95 -9.00
N ALA A 80 4.84 -9.07 -9.98
CA ALA A 80 5.12 -8.77 -11.38
C ALA A 80 4.66 -7.36 -11.75
N SER A 81 3.61 -6.84 -11.10
CA SER A 81 3.01 -5.57 -11.48
C SER A 81 2.45 -4.78 -10.29
N VAL A 82 2.74 -3.47 -10.29
CA VAL A 82 2.14 -2.50 -9.36
C VAL A 82 1.42 -1.44 -10.20
N LYS A 83 0.10 -1.43 -10.13
CA LYS A 83 -0.76 -0.49 -10.86
C LYS A 83 -1.31 0.55 -9.90
N ILE A 84 -1.00 1.81 -10.14
CA ILE A 84 -1.47 2.92 -9.31
C ILE A 84 -2.39 3.79 -10.15
N THR A 85 -3.63 3.94 -9.70
CA THR A 85 -4.65 4.77 -10.35
C THR A 85 -4.89 6.01 -9.51
N ALA A 86 -4.66 7.17 -10.12
CA ALA A 86 -4.87 8.47 -9.49
C ALA A 86 -6.32 8.68 -9.06
N CYS A 87 -6.53 9.42 -7.97
CA CYS A 87 -7.87 9.86 -7.58
C CYS A 87 -8.37 10.95 -8.55
N PRO A 88 -9.57 10.83 -9.15
CA PRO A 88 -10.08 11.79 -10.13
C PRO A 88 -10.35 13.18 -9.52
N HIS A 89 -10.43 13.29 -8.19
CA HIS A 89 -10.69 14.55 -7.48
C HIS A 89 -9.42 15.29 -7.02
N SER A 90 -8.27 14.64 -7.10
CA SER A 90 -6.98 15.22 -6.71
C SER A 90 -5.90 14.62 -7.62
N PRO A 91 -5.66 15.25 -8.78
CA PRO A 91 -4.63 14.77 -9.71
C PRO A 91 -3.27 14.75 -9.01
N LEU A 92 -2.47 13.74 -9.30
CA LEU A 92 -1.11 13.66 -8.76
C LEU A 92 -0.29 14.84 -9.26
N ASN A 93 0.45 15.46 -8.34
CA ASN A 93 1.52 16.38 -8.70
C ASN A 93 2.74 15.60 -9.22
N ASN A 94 3.55 16.27 -10.03
CA ASN A 94 4.78 15.69 -10.61
C ASN A 94 5.71 15.07 -9.55
N ASP A 95 5.85 15.69 -8.35
CA ASP A 95 6.64 15.14 -7.23
C ASP A 95 6.16 13.74 -6.77
N VAL A 96 4.84 13.56 -6.68
CA VAL A 96 4.26 12.28 -6.27
C VAL A 96 4.46 11.23 -7.37
N GLN A 97 4.31 11.64 -8.63
CA GLN A 97 4.50 10.76 -9.78
C GLN A 97 5.97 10.32 -9.91
N GLU A 98 6.93 11.22 -9.70
CA GLU A 98 8.36 10.86 -9.67
C GLU A 98 8.67 9.89 -8.53
N LYS A 99 8.13 10.12 -7.34
CA LYS A 99 8.30 9.19 -6.21
C LYS A 99 7.74 7.81 -6.54
N ILE A 100 6.54 7.71 -7.11
CA ILE A 100 5.96 6.43 -7.56
C ILE A 100 6.84 5.75 -8.61
N HIS A 101 7.35 6.51 -9.57
CA HIS A 101 8.22 5.98 -10.62
C HIS A 101 9.47 5.34 -10.01
N VAL A 102 10.08 5.98 -9.01
CA VAL A 102 11.20 5.40 -8.25
C VAL A 102 10.80 4.11 -7.52
N PHE A 103 9.58 3.98 -7.01
CA PHE A 103 9.12 2.76 -6.35
C PHE A 103 8.80 1.61 -7.32
N CYS A 104 8.32 1.90 -8.53
CA CYS A 104 7.87 0.87 -9.47
C CYS A 104 8.97 0.40 -10.44
N PHE A 105 10.05 1.18 -10.64
CA PHE A 105 11.12 0.88 -11.61
C PHE A 105 12.46 0.41 -11.01
N ILE A 106 12.56 0.30 -9.67
CA ILE A 106 13.70 -0.36 -9.02
C ILE A 106 13.37 -1.85 -8.93
N HIS A 107 13.60 -2.58 -10.01
CA HIS A 107 13.70 -4.04 -10.01
C HIS A 107 14.85 -4.47 -10.91
#